data_AF-A0A7C5VCI0-F1
#
_entry.id   AF-A0A7C5VCI0-F1
#
_cell.length_a   1.000
_cell.length_b   1.000
_cell.length_c   1.000
_cell.angle_alpha   90.00
_cell.angle_beta   90.00
_cell.angle_gamma   90.00
#
_symmetry.space_group_name_H-M   'P 1'
#
loop_
_entity.id
_entity.type
_entity.pdbx_description
1 polymer ?
#
loop_
_entity_poly.entity_id
_entity_poly.type
_entity_poly.pdbx_seq_one_letter_code
_entity_poly.pdbx_strand_id
1 'polypeptide(L)'
;MRRLRTLDSGLRTEVVYEEGMGDYVLEGATFIEGLPGIGMVSKVAVAHILASVKAKRICRLYSPEFPSPAFVSDGRLVLNFADLYAVEEPSPTLILYGTSQPASSYGQHEFCYTVIELARRHGATRSSPSA
;
A
#
# COMPACT_ATOMS: atom_id res chain seq x y z
N MET A 1 13.52 13.95 -9.69
CA MET A 1 12.07 13.74 -9.42
C MET A 1 11.27 13.98 -10.71
N ARG A 2 10.96 12.95 -11.49
CA ARG A 2 10.16 13.07 -12.73
C ARG A 2 8.73 12.62 -12.42
N ARG A 3 7.78 13.56 -12.34
CA ARG A 3 6.34 13.24 -12.38
C ARG A 3 5.98 12.89 -13.82
N LEU A 4 5.70 11.62 -14.09
CA LEU A 4 4.95 11.24 -15.28
C LEU A 4 3.48 11.63 -15.03
N ARG A 5 3.07 12.78 -15.58
CA ARG A 5 1.65 13.14 -15.65
C ARG A 5 1.05 12.45 -16.87
N THR A 6 0.35 11.34 -16.65
CA THR A 6 -0.63 10.84 -17.60
C THR A 6 -1.95 11.55 -17.28
N LEU A 7 -2.35 12.49 -18.13
CA LEU A 7 -3.69 13.09 -18.13
C LEU A 7 -4.67 12.04 -18.64
N ASP A 8 -5.10 11.15 -17.76
CA ASP A 8 -6.27 10.30 -17.98
C ASP A 8 -7.29 10.71 -16.93
N SER A 9 -8.44 11.24 -17.36
CA SER A 9 -9.41 11.98 -16.55
C SER A 9 -10.26 11.11 -15.62
N GLY A 10 -9.71 10.01 -15.10
CA GLY A 10 -10.32 9.18 -14.07
C GLY A 10 -9.72 9.49 -12.70
N LEU A 11 -10.56 9.54 -11.67
CA LEU A 11 -10.16 9.52 -10.26
C LEU A 11 -9.50 8.17 -9.96
N ARG A 12 -8.23 8.00 -10.34
CA ARG A 12 -7.47 6.76 -10.14
C ARG A 12 -6.46 6.91 -9.02
N THR A 13 -6.12 5.78 -8.43
CA THR A 13 -5.08 5.70 -7.40
C THR A 13 -3.71 6.03 -8.01
N GLU A 14 -3.05 7.06 -7.48
CA GLU A 14 -1.70 7.47 -7.89
C GLU A 14 -0.66 6.63 -7.15
N VAL A 15 0.34 6.11 -7.88
CA VAL A 15 1.45 5.34 -7.33
C VAL A 15 2.74 6.15 -7.44
N VAL A 16 3.36 6.42 -6.30
CA VAL A 16 4.62 7.18 -6.17
C VAL A 16 5.71 6.24 -5.68
N TYR A 17 6.66 5.90 -6.55
CA TYR A 17 7.78 5.02 -6.21
C TYR A 17 8.87 5.73 -5.41
N GLU A 18 9.50 4.98 -4.52
CA GLU A 18 10.81 5.36 -3.97
C GLU A 18 11.88 5.32 -5.07
N GLU A 19 12.93 6.11 -4.88
CA GLU A 19 14.03 6.16 -5.84
C GLU A 19 14.67 4.76 -6.02
N GLY A 20 14.78 4.32 -7.28
CA GLY A 20 15.34 3.00 -7.63
C GLY A 20 14.40 1.81 -7.42
N MET A 21 13.19 2.01 -6.89
CA MET A 21 12.26 0.91 -6.57
C MET A 21 11.23 0.60 -7.66
N GLY A 22 11.22 1.34 -8.76
CA GLY A 22 10.24 1.19 -9.86
C GLY A 22 10.21 -0.20 -10.49
N ASP A 23 11.38 -0.81 -10.65
CA ASP A 23 11.56 -2.14 -11.27
C ASP A 23 12.05 -3.20 -10.25
N TYR A 24 11.99 -2.90 -8.95
CA TYR A 24 12.39 -3.84 -7.90
C TYR A 24 11.47 -5.07 -7.90
N VAL A 25 11.98 -6.29 -7.80
CA VAL A 25 11.16 -7.51 -7.73
C VAL A 25 11.67 -8.38 -6.59
N LEU A 26 10.73 -8.85 -5.76
CA LEU A 26 10.99 -9.82 -4.69
C LEU A 26 10.28 -11.14 -5.04
N GLU A 27 11.01 -12.01 -5.74
CA GLU A 27 10.45 -13.25 -6.29
C GLU A 27 9.88 -14.18 -5.21
N GLY A 28 8.72 -14.76 -5.51
CA GLY A 28 8.07 -15.73 -4.62
C GLY A 28 7.49 -15.14 -3.33
N ALA A 29 7.28 -13.82 -3.28
CA ALA A 29 6.81 -13.14 -2.08
C ALA A 29 5.38 -13.53 -1.68
N THR A 30 5.13 -13.55 -0.37
CA THR A 30 3.77 -13.55 0.20
C THR A 30 3.24 -12.12 0.22
N PHE A 31 2.03 -11.89 -0.27
CA PHE A 31 1.36 -10.61 -0.08
C PHE A 31 0.50 -10.61 1.20
N ILE A 32 0.68 -9.60 2.05
CA ILE A 32 -0.08 -9.35 3.27
C ILE A 32 -0.67 -7.94 3.22
N GLU A 33 -1.95 -7.82 3.56
CA GLU A 33 -2.67 -6.56 3.63
C GLU A 33 -2.91 -6.14 5.10
N GLY A 34 -2.83 -4.84 5.37
CA GLY A 34 -2.91 -4.26 6.70
C GLY A 34 -3.52 -2.87 6.73
N LEU A 35 -4.58 -2.62 5.94
CA LEU A 35 -5.31 -1.36 5.99
C LEU A 35 -6.34 -1.36 7.13
N PRO A 36 -6.84 -0.18 7.55
CA PRO A 36 -7.83 -0.09 8.62
C PRO A 36 -9.11 -0.86 8.31
N GLY A 37 -9.58 -1.69 9.24
CA GLY A 37 -10.85 -2.40 9.19
C GLY A 37 -11.57 -2.38 10.54
N ILE A 38 -12.55 -3.26 10.73
CA ILE A 38 -13.26 -3.39 12.02
C ILE A 38 -12.24 -3.75 13.11
N GLY A 39 -12.24 -2.99 14.20
CA GLY A 39 -11.35 -3.22 15.34
C GLY A 39 -9.86 -2.96 15.07
N MET A 40 -9.49 -2.44 13.90
CA MET A 40 -8.10 -2.11 13.52
C MET A 40 -7.11 -3.29 13.58
N VAL A 41 -7.62 -4.52 13.59
CA VAL A 41 -6.83 -5.72 13.91
C VAL A 41 -5.68 -5.93 12.91
N SER A 42 -6.00 -5.99 11.62
CA SER A 42 -5.01 -6.17 10.54
C SER A 42 -3.94 -5.07 10.55
N LYS A 43 -4.36 -3.80 10.68
CA LYS A 43 -3.46 -2.66 10.72
C LYS A 43 -2.49 -2.71 11.91
N VAL A 44 -2.98 -3.02 13.11
CA VAL A 44 -2.13 -3.09 14.30
C VAL A 44 -1.17 -4.29 14.21
N ALA A 45 -1.65 -5.44 13.71
CA ALA A 45 -0.81 -6.61 13.48
C ALA A 45 0.32 -6.31 12.47
N VAL A 46 -0.02 -5.73 11.33
CA VAL A 46 0.97 -5.34 10.30
C VAL A 46 1.92 -4.25 10.80
N ALA A 47 1.43 -3.26 11.57
CA ALA A 47 2.29 -2.26 12.18
C ALA A 47 3.33 -2.88 13.13
N HIS A 48 2.92 -3.87 13.92
CA HIS A 48 3.83 -4.60 14.80
C HIS A 48 4.87 -5.41 14.02
N ILE A 49 4.46 -6.08 12.93
CA ILE A 49 5.38 -6.79 12.03
C ILE A 49 6.41 -5.83 11.45
N LEU A 50 5.98 -4.70 10.87
CA LEU A 50 6.86 -3.70 10.27
C LEU A 50 7.83 -3.07 11.28
N ALA A 51 7.43 -2.94 12.56
CA ALA A 51 8.31 -2.47 13.62
C ALA A 51 9.38 -3.51 14.02
N SER A 52 9.16 -4.79 13.70
CA SER A 52 10.01 -5.91 14.13
C SER A 52 10.95 -6.43 13.03
N VAL A 53 10.75 -6.01 11.77
CA VAL A 53 11.52 -6.47 10.61
C VAL A 53 12.16 -5.32 9.85
N LYS A 54 13.18 -5.62 9.04
CA LYS A 54 13.77 -4.64 8.13
C LYS A 54 12.94 -4.55 6.85
N ALA A 55 11.99 -3.63 6.83
CA ALA A 55 11.16 -3.35 5.66
C ALA A 55 11.73 -2.22 4.80
N LYS A 56 11.72 -2.39 3.48
CA LYS A 56 12.06 -1.34 2.49
C LYS A 56 10.77 -0.89 1.80
N ARG A 57 10.45 0.40 1.80
CA ARG A 57 9.27 0.90 1.06
C ARG A 57 9.57 0.85 -0.45
N ILE A 58 8.66 0.27 -1.23
CA ILE A 58 8.71 0.25 -2.70
C ILE A 58 8.03 1.50 -3.25
N CYS A 59 6.79 1.73 -2.82
CA CYS A 59 5.97 2.84 -3.29
C CYS A 59 4.92 3.23 -2.26
N ARG A 60 4.35 4.42 -2.47
CA ARG A 60 3.20 4.96 -1.78
C ARG A 60 2.05 5.17 -2.77
N LEU A 61 0.85 4.79 -2.37
CA LEU A 61 -0.40 4.97 -3.08
C LEU A 61 -1.21 6.10 -2.45
N TYR A 62 -1.81 6.92 -3.30
CA TYR A 62 -2.79 7.94 -2.94
C TYR A 62 -4.08 7.70 -3.73
N SER A 63 -5.17 7.39 -3.03
CA SER A 63 -6.47 7.21 -3.68
C SER A 63 -7.35 8.44 -3.50
N PRO A 64 -7.96 8.96 -4.59
CA PRO A 64 -8.98 10.00 -4.46
C PRO A 64 -10.26 9.50 -3.77
N GLU A 65 -10.43 8.18 -3.66
CA GLU A 65 -11.60 7.53 -3.06
C GLU A 65 -11.42 7.27 -1.54
N PHE A 66 -10.29 7.69 -0.96
CA PHE A 66 -10.15 7.70 0.49
C PHE A 66 -11.20 8.63 1.13
N PRO A 67 -11.78 8.29 2.30
CA PRO A 67 -12.88 9.03 2.91
C PRO A 67 -12.51 10.49 3.24
N SER A 68 -11.24 10.77 3.47
CA SER A 68 -10.67 12.12 3.49
C SER A 68 -9.31 12.13 2.76
N PRO A 69 -8.87 13.27 2.22
CA PRO A 69 -7.54 13.38 1.64
C PRO A 69 -6.43 13.39 2.70
N ALA A 70 -6.74 13.79 3.93
CA ALA A 70 -5.78 13.98 5.01
C ALA A 70 -6.43 13.94 6.40
N PHE A 71 -5.61 13.80 7.43
CA PHE A 71 -5.96 13.93 8.85
C PHE A 71 -4.91 14.76 9.58
N VAL A 72 -5.22 15.21 10.79
CA VAL A 72 -4.27 15.94 11.65
C VAL A 72 -3.66 14.98 12.67
N SER A 73 -2.34 14.93 12.75
CA SER A 73 -1.58 14.21 13.77
C SER A 73 -0.48 15.11 14.30
N ASP A 74 -0.36 15.24 15.61
CA ASP A 74 0.71 16.01 16.27
C ASP A 74 0.84 17.45 15.73
N GLY A 75 -0.30 18.11 15.48
CA GLY A 75 -0.36 19.46 14.93
C GLY A 75 0.04 19.58 13.46
N ARG A 76 0.20 18.46 12.75
CA ARG A 76 0.59 18.42 11.33
C ARG A 76 -0.50 17.78 10.48
N LEU A 77 -0.66 18.30 9.26
CA LEU A 77 -1.51 17.69 8.25
C LEU A 77 -0.78 16.50 7.62
N VAL A 78 -1.39 15.32 7.66
CA VAL A 78 -0.87 14.08 7.11
C VAL A 78 -1.85 13.57 6.06
N LEU A 79 -1.38 13.38 4.82
CA LEU A 79 -2.19 12.81 3.75
C LEU A 79 -2.56 11.37 4.05
N ASN A 80 -3.74 10.93 3.63
CA ASN A 80 -4.08 9.51 3.65
C ASN A 80 -3.27 8.76 2.58
N PHE A 81 -2.77 7.59 2.94
CA PHE A 81 -1.90 6.80 2.07
C PHE A 81 -2.07 5.30 2.30
N ALA A 82 -1.55 4.52 1.34
CA ALA A 82 -1.16 3.14 1.55
C ALA A 82 0.27 2.95 1.02
N ASP A 83 1.13 2.30 1.77
CA ASP A 83 2.53 2.04 1.43
C ASP A 83 2.71 0.54 1.16
N LEU A 84 3.42 0.22 0.08
CA LEU A 84 3.85 -1.14 -0.21
C LEU A 84 5.30 -1.31 0.24
N TYR A 85 5.54 -2.26 1.13
CA TYR A 85 6.86 -2.59 1.65
C TYR A 85 7.33 -3.97 1.19
N ALA A 86 8.64 -4.10 0.98
CA ALA A 86 9.33 -5.37 0.81
C ALA A 86 10.05 -5.78 2.09
N VAL A 87 9.92 -7.05 2.45
CA VAL A 87 10.61 -7.69 3.56
C VAL A 87 11.29 -8.94 3.01
N GLU A 88 12.63 -8.94 2.99
CA GLU A 88 13.43 -10.06 2.47
C GLU A 88 13.56 -11.18 3.51
N GLU A 89 13.73 -10.82 4.79
CA GLU A 89 13.94 -11.74 5.93
C GLU A 89 12.86 -11.51 7.00
N PRO A 90 12.35 -12.57 7.67
CA PRO A 90 12.78 -13.98 7.59
C PRO A 90 12.22 -14.74 6.39
N SER A 91 11.35 -14.11 5.60
CA SER A 91 10.80 -14.71 4.39
C SER A 91 10.33 -13.62 3.42
N PRO A 92 10.49 -13.80 2.10
CA PRO A 92 10.03 -12.86 1.09
C PRO A 92 8.55 -12.49 1.27
N THR A 93 8.29 -11.23 1.63
CA THR A 93 6.94 -10.73 1.93
C THR A 93 6.77 -9.32 1.39
N LEU A 94 5.67 -9.08 0.69
CA LEU A 94 5.15 -7.76 0.35
C LEU A 94 4.04 -7.40 1.33
N ILE A 95 4.14 -6.22 1.94
CA ILE A 95 3.21 -5.77 2.98
C ILE A 95 2.58 -4.46 2.54
N LEU A 96 1.25 -4.41 2.45
CA LEU A 96 0.49 -3.18 2.29
C LEU A 96 0.08 -2.64 3.66
N TYR A 97 0.45 -1.41 3.96
CA TYR A 97 0.08 -0.74 5.21
C TYR A 97 -0.41 0.69 4.93
N GLY A 98 -1.48 1.13 5.59
CA GLY A 98 -2.05 2.44 5.26
C GLY A 98 -2.91 3.07 6.34
N THR A 99 -3.34 4.29 6.05
CA THR A 99 -4.16 5.10 6.95
C THR A 99 -5.64 5.02 6.64
N SER A 100 -6.01 4.54 5.45
CA SER A 100 -7.41 4.49 5.03
C SER A 100 -7.69 3.40 3.99
N GLN A 101 -8.98 3.12 3.78
CA GLN A 101 -9.52 2.30 2.71
C GLN A 101 -10.56 3.10 1.92
N PRO A 102 -10.73 2.87 0.61
CA PRO A 102 -11.77 3.53 -0.16
C PRO A 102 -13.19 3.28 0.40
N ALA A 103 -14.02 4.32 0.39
CA ALA A 103 -15.38 4.23 0.94
C ALA A 103 -16.43 3.71 -0.06
N SER A 104 -16.23 3.99 -1.36
CA SER A 104 -17.18 3.60 -2.41
C SER A 104 -16.85 2.21 -2.96
N SER A 105 -17.85 1.48 -3.44
CA SER A 105 -17.62 0.18 -4.09
C SER A 105 -16.75 0.29 -5.34
N TYR A 106 -16.87 1.40 -6.09
CA TYR A 106 -16.01 1.68 -7.24
C TYR A 106 -14.56 1.87 -6.80
N GLY A 107 -14.32 2.73 -5.80
CA GLY A 107 -12.99 2.99 -5.28
C GLY A 107 -12.34 1.77 -4.67
N GLN A 108 -13.11 0.93 -3.98
CA GLN A 108 -12.62 -0.35 -3.45
C GLN A 108 -12.15 -1.27 -4.58
N HIS A 109 -12.93 -1.38 -5.66
CA HIS A 109 -12.55 -2.20 -6.81
C HIS A 109 -11.30 -1.66 -7.53
N GLU A 110 -11.28 -0.35 -7.81
CA GLU A 110 -10.15 0.31 -8.49
C GLU A 110 -8.85 0.21 -7.69
N PHE A 111 -8.92 0.50 -6.39
CA PHE A 111 -7.77 0.47 -5.49
C PHE A 111 -7.26 -0.96 -5.30
N CYS A 112 -8.17 -1.92 -5.07
CA CYS A 112 -7.82 -3.33 -4.93
C CYS A 112 -7.15 -3.86 -6.20
N TYR A 113 -7.69 -3.54 -7.39
CA TYR A 113 -7.08 -3.90 -8.66
C TYR A 113 -5.66 -3.34 -8.79
N THR A 114 -5.47 -2.06 -8.47
CA THR A 114 -4.16 -1.40 -8.48
C THR A 114 -3.17 -2.08 -7.54
N VAL A 115 -3.60 -2.39 -6.31
CA VAL A 115 -2.78 -3.10 -5.31
C VAL A 115 -2.38 -4.49 -5.78
N ILE A 116 -3.31 -5.26 -6.36
CA ILE A 116 -3.03 -6.62 -6.86
C ILE A 116 -2.02 -6.58 -8.01
N GLU A 117 -2.18 -5.65 -8.96
CA GLU A 117 -1.22 -5.51 -10.06
C GLU A 117 0.16 -5.09 -9.57
N LEU A 118 0.24 -4.22 -8.56
CA LEU A 118 1.52 -3.88 -7.92
C LEU A 118 2.13 -5.09 -7.21
N ALA A 119 1.37 -5.81 -6.40
CA ALA A 119 1.86 -6.99 -5.71
C ALA A 119 2.40 -8.03 -6.70
N ARG A 120 1.66 -8.31 -7.79
CA ARG A 120 2.07 -9.23 -8.85
C ARG A 120 3.34 -8.75 -9.57
N ARG A 121 3.40 -7.46 -9.92
CA ARG A 121 4.56 -6.83 -10.57
C ARG A 121 5.83 -6.97 -9.73
N HIS A 122 5.69 -6.87 -8.40
CA HIS A 122 6.81 -6.93 -7.46
C HIS A 122 7.09 -8.34 -6.92
N GLY A 123 6.51 -9.39 -7.52
CA GLY A 123 6.90 -10.79 -7.28
C GLY A 123 5.99 -11.59 -6.34
N ALA A 124 4.81 -11.08 -5.99
CA ALA A 124 3.85 -11.84 -5.19
C ALA A 124 3.27 -13.02 -5.97
N THR A 125 3.35 -14.22 -5.39
CA THR A 125 2.79 -15.46 -5.98
C THR A 125 1.62 -16.02 -5.17
N ARG A 126 1.43 -15.54 -3.94
CA ARG A 126 0.34 -15.94 -3.05
C ARG A 126 -0.11 -14.76 -2.19
N SER A 127 -1.40 -14.73 -1.87
CA SER A 127 -1.98 -13.80 -0.89
C SER A 127 -2.33 -14.56 0.38
N SER A 128 -1.90 -14.06 1.54
CA SER A 128 -2.41 -14.56 2.83
C SER A 128 -3.62 -13.72 3.24
N PRO A 129 -4.78 -14.32 3.54
CA PRO A 129 -5.88 -13.57 4.14
C PRO A 129 -5.45 -13.10 5.53
N SER A 130 -5.42 -11.78 5.73
CA SER A 130 -5.44 -11.19 7.07
C SER A 130 -6.85 -11.36 7.63
N ALA A 131 -6.94 -11.99 8.80
CA ALA A 131 -8.18 -12.40 9.48
C ALA A 131 -9.24 -11.30 9.60
#